data_AF-A0A520UZ87-F1
#
_entry.id   AF-A0A520UZ87-F1
#
_cell.length_a   1.000
_cell.length_b   1.000
_cell.length_c   1.000
_cell.angle_alpha   90.00
_cell.angle_beta   90.00
_cell.angle_gamma   90.00
#
_symmetry.space_group_name_H-M   'P 1'
#
loop_
_entity.id
_entity.type
_entity.pdbx_description
1 polymer ?
#
loop_
_entity_poly.entity_id
_entity_poly.type
_entity_poly.pdbx_seq_one_letter_code
_entity_poly.pdbx_strand_id
1 'polypeptide(L)'
;MKTASLKQVKQELSYKSDQELVALCLRLIRFKKDNKELLSYLLFEIDDEDAYVKGIQSKMDTEFEAINRDSYFYMRKSIRKILRQVKKYIRYSQKKETEVELLIYFLEK
;
A
#
# COMPACT_ATOMS: atom_id res chain seq x y z
N MET A 1 19.09 -13.19 -15.43
CA MET A 1 17.98 -13.93 -16.08
C MET A 1 17.05 -12.92 -16.75
N LYS A 2 16.56 -13.17 -17.97
CA LYS A 2 15.53 -12.33 -18.59
C LYS A 2 14.20 -12.62 -17.91
N THR A 3 13.57 -11.59 -17.33
CA THR A 3 12.23 -11.69 -16.77
C THR A 3 11.21 -11.84 -17.91
N ALA A 4 10.24 -12.75 -17.74
CA ALA A 4 9.14 -12.92 -18.69
C ALA A 4 8.33 -11.62 -18.82
N SER A 5 7.77 -11.36 -20.01
CA SER A 5 6.90 -10.22 -20.24
C SER A 5 5.57 -10.36 -19.50
N LEU A 6 4.90 -9.24 -19.20
CA LEU A 6 3.59 -9.26 -18.55
C LEU A 6 2.56 -10.12 -19.30
N LYS A 7 2.61 -10.11 -20.65
CA LYS A 7 1.74 -10.91 -21.51
C LYS A 7 1.96 -12.41 -21.31
N GLN A 8 3.21 -12.85 -21.27
CA GLN A 8 3.57 -14.26 -21.03
C GLN A 8 3.16 -14.71 -19.64
N VAL A 9 3.43 -13.89 -18.61
CA VAL A 9 3.03 -14.22 -17.23
C VAL A 9 1.52 -14.34 -17.11
N LYS A 10 0.75 -13.41 -17.72
CA LYS A 10 -0.72 -13.47 -17.70
C LYS A 10 -1.26 -14.72 -18.39
N GLN A 11 -0.66 -15.09 -19.52
CA GLN A 11 -1.07 -16.29 -20.26
C GLN A 11 -0.78 -17.57 -19.47
N GLU A 12 0.41 -17.68 -18.86
CA GLU A 12 0.74 -18.84 -18.00
C GLU A 12 -0.18 -18.96 -16.79
N LEU A 13 -0.49 -17.83 -16.12
CA LEU A 13 -1.43 -17.84 -14.99
C LEU A 13 -2.84 -18.31 -15.39
N SER A 14 -3.27 -18.06 -16.64
CA SER A 14 -4.59 -18.49 -17.11
C SER A 14 -4.71 -20.00 -17.34
N TYR A 15 -3.58 -20.71 -17.47
CA TYR A 15 -3.56 -22.18 -17.61
C TYR A 15 -3.43 -22.90 -16.25
N LYS A 16 -3.33 -22.16 -15.15
CA LYS A 16 -3.16 -22.71 -13.81
C LYS A 16 -4.50 -22.98 -13.14
N SER A 17 -4.53 -24.05 -12.34
CA SER A 17 -5.67 -24.35 -11.47
C SER A 17 -5.73 -23.38 -10.28
N ASP A 18 -6.91 -23.26 -9.67
CA ASP A 18 -7.13 -22.39 -8.51
C ASP A 18 -6.17 -22.70 -7.35
N GLN A 19 -5.90 -23.98 -7.09
CA GLN A 19 -4.97 -24.41 -6.05
C GLN A 19 -3.53 -23.97 -6.34
N GLU A 20 -3.09 -24.08 -7.59
CA GLU A 20 -1.77 -23.59 -8.02
C GLU A 20 -1.69 -22.06 -7.92
N LEU A 21 -2.75 -21.35 -8.29
CA LEU A 21 -2.82 -19.89 -8.17
C LEU A 21 -2.71 -19.44 -6.71
N VAL A 22 -3.43 -20.08 -5.79
CA VAL A 22 -3.32 -19.81 -4.35
C VAL A 22 -1.90 -20.07 -3.86
N ALA A 23 -1.28 -21.18 -4.25
CA ALA A 23 0.09 -21.50 -3.87
C ALA A 23 1.10 -20.44 -4.39
N LEU A 24 0.91 -19.94 -5.61
CA LEU A 24 1.71 -18.86 -6.18
C LEU A 24 1.51 -17.55 -5.41
N CYS A 25 0.27 -17.15 -5.12
CA CYS A 25 -0.03 -15.98 -4.30
C CYS A 25 0.63 -16.06 -2.92
N LEU A 26 0.52 -17.20 -2.23
CA LEU A 26 1.17 -17.42 -0.94
C LEU A 26 2.69 -17.25 -1.01
N ARG A 27 3.31 -17.75 -2.08
CA ARG A 27 4.75 -17.57 -2.31
C ARG A 27 5.12 -16.11 -2.55
N LEU A 28 4.32 -15.37 -3.31
CA LEU A 28 4.52 -13.93 -3.59
C LEU A 28 4.38 -13.07 -2.33
N ILE A 29 3.42 -13.38 -1.45
CA ILE A 29 3.20 -12.70 -0.18
C ILE A 29 4.38 -12.91 0.77
N ARG A 30 4.90 -14.16 0.85
CA ARG A 30 6.07 -14.48 1.68
C ARG A 30 7.33 -13.75 1.22
N PHE A 31 7.44 -13.48 -0.08
CA PHE A 31 8.62 -12.85 -0.66
C PHE A 31 8.67 -11.33 -0.44
N LYS A 32 7.54 -10.63 -0.48
CA LYS A 32 7.52 -9.16 -0.42
C LYS A 32 6.41 -8.62 0.48
N LYS A 33 6.78 -7.77 1.45
CA LYS A 33 5.84 -7.11 2.36
C LYS A 33 4.74 -6.33 1.61
N ASP A 34 5.11 -5.58 0.57
CA ASP A 34 4.13 -4.82 -0.24
C ASP A 34 3.05 -5.71 -0.86
N ASN A 35 3.39 -6.95 -1.25
CA ASN A 35 2.41 -7.89 -1.80
C ASN A 35 1.43 -8.36 -0.72
N LYS A 36 1.94 -8.58 0.50
CA LYS A 36 1.10 -8.91 1.66
C LYS A 36 0.14 -7.78 1.98
N GLU A 37 0.64 -6.55 2.03
CA GLU A 37 -0.18 -5.37 2.32
C GLU A 37 -1.26 -5.17 1.24
N LEU A 38 -0.91 -5.23 -0.04
CA LEU A 38 -1.88 -5.13 -1.14
C LEU A 38 -2.94 -6.24 -1.08
N LEU A 39 -2.53 -7.49 -0.85
CA LEU A 39 -3.52 -8.58 -0.79
C LEU A 39 -4.41 -8.46 0.45
N SER A 40 -3.87 -7.97 1.57
CA SER A 40 -4.67 -7.72 2.77
C SER A 40 -5.75 -6.68 2.49
N TYR A 41 -5.39 -5.59 1.78
CA TYR A 41 -6.36 -4.61 1.32
C TYR A 41 -7.44 -5.25 0.43
N LEU A 42 -7.04 -6.00 -0.60
CA LEU A 42 -7.98 -6.62 -1.55
C LEU A 42 -8.92 -7.65 -0.94
N LEU A 43 -8.53 -8.33 0.15
CA LEU A 43 -9.32 -9.39 0.77
C LEU A 43 -10.16 -8.93 1.95
N PHE A 44 -9.76 -7.87 2.64
CA PHE A 44 -10.36 -7.50 3.94
C PHE A 44 -10.80 -6.05 4.05
N GLU A 45 -10.21 -5.13 3.27
CA GLU A 45 -10.42 -3.68 3.45
C GLU A 45 -11.16 -3.05 2.27
N ILE A 46 -11.22 -3.70 1.10
CA ILE A 46 -11.85 -3.15 -0.12
C ILE A 46 -13.36 -2.89 0.02
N ASP A 47 -14.04 -3.67 0.87
CA ASP A 47 -15.48 -3.56 1.11
C ASP A 47 -15.85 -2.41 2.05
N ASP A 48 -14.91 -1.93 2.86
CA ASP A 48 -15.09 -0.82 3.81
C ASP A 48 -13.95 0.20 3.66
N GLU A 49 -14.09 1.05 2.63
CA GLU A 49 -13.11 2.08 2.30
C GLU A 49 -12.98 3.12 3.42
N ASP A 50 -14.09 3.46 4.10
CA ASP A 50 -14.09 4.46 5.16
C ASP A 50 -13.25 4.00 6.35
N ALA A 51 -13.38 2.72 6.73
CA ALA A 51 -12.54 2.13 7.76
C ALA A 51 -11.06 2.08 7.34
N TYR A 52 -10.79 1.76 6.07
CA TYR A 52 -9.43 1.76 5.53
C TYR A 52 -8.80 3.15 5.61
N VAL A 53 -9.51 4.19 5.17
CA VAL A 53 -9.06 5.58 5.21
C VAL A 53 -8.79 6.02 6.65
N LYS A 54 -9.73 5.79 7.57
CA LYS A 54 -9.54 6.10 9.01
C LYS A 54 -8.32 5.39 9.59
N GLY A 55 -8.09 4.13 9.21
CA GLY A 55 -6.91 3.37 9.61
C GLY A 55 -5.60 4.00 9.14
N ILE A 56 -5.58 4.58 7.93
CA ILE A 56 -4.41 5.31 7.42
C ILE A 56 -4.24 6.65 8.13
N GLN A 57 -5.32 7.40 8.35
CA GLN A 57 -5.31 8.67 9.07
C GLN A 57 -4.72 8.50 10.48
N SER A 58 -5.19 7.49 11.23
CA SER A 58 -4.65 7.18 12.57
C SER A 58 -3.17 6.79 12.55
N LYS A 59 -2.75 6.01 11.55
CA LYS A 59 -1.33 5.69 11.34
C LYS A 59 -0.50 6.95 11.05
N MET A 60 -1.01 7.83 10.20
CA MET A 60 -0.35 9.10 9.90
C MET A 60 -0.17 9.95 11.15
N ASP A 61 -1.21 10.07 11.98
CA ASP A 61 -1.13 10.83 13.23
C ASP A 61 0.01 10.34 14.12
N THR A 62 0.07 9.03 14.32
CA THR A 62 1.14 8.39 15.10
C THR A 62 2.52 8.67 14.48
N GLU A 63 2.65 8.65 13.15
CA GLU A 63 3.91 8.95 12.46
C GLU A 63 4.31 10.42 12.55
N PHE A 64 3.36 11.35 12.51
CA PHE A 64 3.58 12.79 12.65
C PHE A 64 3.96 13.17 14.09
N GLU A 65 3.33 12.55 15.10
CA GLU A 65 3.69 12.71 16.51
C GLU A 65 5.11 12.22 16.80
N ALA A 66 5.55 11.15 16.14
CA ALA A 66 6.88 10.58 16.29
C ALA A 66 8.00 11.35 15.58
N ILE A 67 7.70 12.47 14.89
CA ILE A 67 8.73 13.24 14.18
C ILE A 67 9.69 13.90 15.17
N ASN A 68 10.98 13.64 15.01
CA ASN A 68 12.01 14.43 15.69
C ASN A 68 12.00 15.87 15.15
N ARG A 69 11.76 16.83 16.05
CA ARG A 69 11.67 18.28 15.74
C ARG A 69 12.98 19.03 16.00
N ASP A 70 13.98 18.38 16.58
CA ASP A 70 15.25 19.01 16.99
C ASP A 70 16.15 19.32 15.79
N SER A 71 16.00 18.58 14.70
CA SER A 71 16.71 18.86 13.45
C SER A 71 15.77 18.95 12.26
N TYR A 72 15.81 20.09 11.59
CA TYR A 72 15.06 20.36 10.36
C TYR A 72 15.31 19.30 9.27
N PHE A 73 16.53 18.77 9.17
CA PHE A 73 16.86 17.69 8.23
C PHE A 73 16.03 16.43 8.50
N TYR A 74 16.04 15.95 9.75
CA TYR A 74 15.29 14.77 10.19
C TYR A 74 13.77 14.99 10.13
N MET A 75 13.30 16.19 10.43
CA MET A 75 11.89 16.58 10.26
C MET A 75 11.46 16.43 8.79
N ARG A 76 12.16 17.08 7.86
CA ARG A 76 11.85 17.01 6.42
C ARG A 76 12.05 15.60 5.86
N LYS A 77 12.97 14.81 6.40
CA LYS A 77 13.15 13.39 6.05
C LYS A 77 11.94 12.55 6.47
N SER A 78 11.41 12.80 7.66
CA SER A 78 10.25 12.08 8.21
C SER A 78 8.97 12.42 7.45
N ILE A 79 8.70 13.70 7.20
CA ILE A 79 7.53 14.14 6.42
C ILE A 79 7.51 13.47 5.03
N ARG A 80 8.65 13.43 4.32
CA ARG A 80 8.75 12.73 3.03
C ARG A 80 8.56 11.21 3.14
N LYS A 81 8.92 10.61 4.28
CA LYS A 81 8.67 9.19 4.54
C LYS A 81 7.16 8.97 4.66
N ILE A 82 6.46 9.78 5.47
CA ILE A 82 5.01 9.70 5.67
C ILE A 82 4.29 9.83 4.32
N LEU A 83 4.59 10.87 3.53
CA LEU A 83 3.97 11.08 2.22
C LEU A 83 4.17 9.90 1.25
N ARG A 84 5.34 9.25 1.28
CA ARG A 84 5.59 8.05 0.46
C ARG A 84 4.74 6.86 0.90
N GLN A 85 4.50 6.71 2.21
CA GLN A 85 3.62 5.67 2.73
C GLN A 85 2.17 5.93 2.36
N VAL A 86 1.69 7.16 2.51
CA VAL A 86 0.33 7.57 2.10
C VAL A 86 0.10 7.28 0.62
N LYS A 87 1.02 7.70 -0.25
CA LYS A 87 0.93 7.40 -1.70
C LYS A 87 0.93 5.91 -2.03
N LYS A 88 1.61 5.09 -1.21
CA LYS A 88 1.59 3.62 -1.35
C LYS A 88 0.20 3.07 -1.03
N TYR A 89 -0.42 3.51 0.07
CA TYR A 89 -1.78 3.09 0.45
C TYR A 89 -2.85 3.56 -0.54
N ILE A 90 -2.72 4.79 -1.06
CA ILE A 90 -3.56 5.31 -2.15
C ILE A 90 -3.50 4.41 -3.38
N ARG A 91 -2.29 3.95 -3.75
CA ARG A 91 -2.10 3.06 -4.90
C ARG A 91 -2.78 1.70 -4.74
N TYR A 92 -3.00 1.24 -3.51
CA TYR A 92 -3.75 0.00 -3.26
C TYR A 92 -5.23 0.19 -3.54
N SER A 93 -5.80 1.32 -3.11
CA SER A 93 -7.21 1.64 -3.31
C SER A 93 -7.59 1.92 -4.76
N GLN A 94 -6.75 2.66 -5.48
CA GLN A 94 -7.03 3.13 -6.85
C GLN A 94 -8.28 4.04 -6.99
N LYS A 95 -8.98 4.36 -5.90
CA LYS A 95 -10.09 5.32 -5.89
C LYS A 95 -9.56 6.76 -5.79
N LYS A 96 -10.14 7.65 -6.60
CA LYS A 96 -9.74 9.07 -6.64
C LYS A 96 -10.23 9.87 -5.44
N GLU A 97 -11.38 9.50 -4.89
CA GLU A 97 -11.93 10.12 -3.69
C GLU A 97 -11.01 9.87 -2.48
N THR A 98 -10.63 8.60 -2.25
CA THR A 98 -9.65 8.20 -1.23
C THR A 98 -8.30 8.92 -1.39
N GLU A 99 -7.83 9.10 -2.63
CA GLU A 99 -6.60 9.84 -2.91
C GLU A 99 -6.69 11.28 -2.41
N VAL A 100 -7.77 11.98 -2.75
CA VAL A 100 -7.97 13.39 -2.36
C VAL A 100 -8.11 13.51 -0.85
N GLU A 101 -8.93 12.67 -0.22
CA GLU A 101 -9.16 12.70 1.23
C GLU A 101 -7.86 12.52 2.03
N LEU A 102 -7.07 11.50 1.69
CA LEU A 102 -5.81 11.23 2.37
C LEU A 102 -4.75 12.32 2.16
N LEU A 103 -4.73 12.94 0.97
CA LEU A 103 -3.81 14.05 0.69
C LEU A 103 -4.21 15.34 1.39
N ILE A 104 -5.51 15.63 1.49
CA ILE A 104 -6.00 16.76 2.28
C ILE A 104 -5.64 16.54 3.75
N TYR A 105 -5.95 15.37 4.30
CA TYR A 105 -5.62 15.04 5.68
C TYR A 105 -4.11 15.15 5.96
N PHE A 106 -3.26 14.75 5.00
CA PHE A 106 -1.82 14.91 5.12
C PHE A 106 -1.36 16.38 5.19
N LEU A 107 -2.06 17.30 4.51
CA LEU A 107 -1.73 18.72 4.52
C LEU A 107 -2.25 19.45 5.75
N GLU A 108 -3.27 18.91 6.42
CA GLU A 108 -3.82 19.46 7.67
C GLU A 108 -2.95 19.15 8.90
N LYS A 109 -2.02 18.20 8.79
CA LYS A 109 -1.11 17.76 9.86
C LYS A 109 0.25 18.46 9.80
#